data_AF-A0A9X8DVI4-F1
#
_entry.id   AF-A0A9X8DVI4-F1
#
_cell.length_a   1.000
_cell.length_b   1.000
_cell.length_c   1.000
_cell.angle_alpha   90.00
_cell.angle_beta   90.00
_cell.angle_gamma   90.00
#
_symmetry.space_group_name_H-M   'P 1'
#
loop_
_entity.id
_entity.type
_entity.pdbx_description
1 polymer ?
#
loop_
_entity_poly.entity_id
_entity_poly.type
_entity_poly.pdbx_seq_one_letter_code
_entity_poly.pdbx_strand_id
1 'polypeptide(L)'
;MDKDRYKIRDAFTAPEGKLLVVADYSQLELRLLAHVTQCQGMIDAFKAGGDFHSRTAMGMYEYVHKAVEAGDVLLEWDSTKGKPPVPLLKDAFANERKHAKILNFSIAYGKTPFGLAKVTSNGFIH
;
A
#
# COMPACT_ATOMS: atom_id res chain seq x y z
N MET A 1 12.02 2.78 -9.11
CA MET A 1 12.77 1.55 -9.40
C MET A 1 12.71 1.37 -10.90
N ASP A 2 13.84 1.60 -11.58
CA ASP A 2 14.01 1.17 -12.97
C ASP A 2 13.63 -0.32 -13.03
N LYS A 3 12.50 -0.62 -13.66
CA LYS A 3 12.08 -2.01 -13.89
C LYS A 3 13.11 -2.64 -14.82
N ASP A 4 13.95 -3.50 -14.26
CA ASP A 4 14.82 -4.46 -14.94
C ASP A 4 15.36 -3.96 -16.29
N ARG A 5 16.29 -2.98 -16.25
CA ARG A 5 16.87 -2.32 -17.43
C ARG A 5 17.37 -3.30 -18.49
N TYR A 6 17.78 -4.50 -18.07
CA TYR A 6 18.33 -5.54 -18.93
C TYR A 6 17.36 -6.69 -19.20
N LYS A 7 16.13 -6.64 -18.66
CA LYS A 7 15.10 -7.69 -18.80
C LYS A 7 15.63 -9.10 -18.51
N ILE A 8 16.57 -9.22 -17.58
CA ILE A 8 17.26 -10.49 -17.30
C ILE A 8 16.24 -11.55 -16.86
N ARG A 9 15.16 -11.12 -16.20
CA ARG A 9 14.07 -12.02 -15.77
C ARG A 9 13.35 -12.69 -16.94
N ASP A 10 13.29 -12.06 -18.10
CA ASP A 10 12.62 -12.59 -19.29
C ASP A 10 13.37 -13.78 -19.90
N ALA A 11 14.66 -13.94 -19.59
CA ALA A 11 15.47 -15.08 -20.06
C ALA A 11 15.12 -16.41 -19.35
N PHE A 12 14.45 -16.35 -18.19
CA PHE A 12 14.03 -17.54 -17.45
C PHE A 12 12.65 -17.97 -17.91
N THR A 13 12.57 -19.06 -18.67
CA THR A 13 11.31 -19.58 -19.23
C THR A 13 10.97 -20.97 -18.67
N ALA A 14 9.68 -21.28 -18.57
CA ALA A 14 9.24 -22.63 -18.25
C ALA A 14 9.42 -23.55 -19.49
N PRO A 15 9.79 -24.83 -19.29
CA PRO A 15 9.71 -25.83 -20.33
C PRO A 15 8.28 -25.99 -20.88
N GLU A 16 8.17 -26.58 -22.08
CA GLU A 16 6.88 -26.86 -22.71
C GLU A 16 5.96 -27.66 -21.76
N GLY A 17 4.67 -27.29 -21.73
CA GLY A 17 3.68 -27.89 -20.85
C GLY A 17 3.80 -27.53 -19.37
N LYS A 18 4.71 -26.63 -18.97
CA LYS A 18 4.87 -26.16 -17.59
C LYS A 18 4.69 -24.66 -17.46
N LEU A 19 4.46 -24.21 -16.21
CA LEU A 19 4.34 -22.80 -15.85
C LEU A 19 5.34 -22.44 -14.75
N LEU A 20 5.90 -21.23 -14.82
CA LEU A 20 6.64 -20.66 -13.69
C LEU A 20 5.65 -20.08 -12.69
N VAL A 21 5.76 -20.52 -11.44
CA VAL A 21 4.98 -19.97 -10.32
C VAL A 21 5.87 -19.06 -9.50
N VAL A 22 5.45 -17.81 -9.32
CA VAL A 22 6.12 -16.84 -8.46
C VAL A 22 5.22 -16.58 -7.26
N ALA A 23 5.75 -16.79 -6.06
CA ALA A 23 5.11 -16.42 -4.81
C ALA A 23 6.00 -15.40 -4.11
N ASP A 24 5.47 -14.20 -3.89
CA ASP A 24 6.15 -13.13 -3.15
C ASP A 24 5.34 -12.81 -1.89
N TYR A 25 6.05 -12.58 -0.79
CA TYR A 25 5.42 -12.22 0.48
C TYR A 25 5.01 -10.75 0.44
N SER A 26 3.71 -10.53 0.32
CA SER A 26 3.13 -9.18 0.33
C SER A 26 3.38 -8.48 1.67
N GLN A 27 4.20 -7.43 1.63
CA GLN A 27 4.51 -6.51 2.74
C GLN A 27 5.07 -7.20 4.00
N LEU A 28 5.95 -8.19 3.84
CA LEU A 28 6.55 -8.95 4.95
C LEU A 28 7.15 -8.07 6.05
N GLU A 29 7.97 -7.07 5.68
CA GLU A 29 8.65 -6.19 6.64
C GLU A 29 7.67 -5.42 7.54
N LEU A 30 6.57 -4.93 6.97
CA LEU A 30 5.56 -4.19 7.72
C LEU A 30 4.70 -5.10 8.59
N ARG A 31 4.47 -6.35 8.17
CA ARG A 31 3.82 -7.38 9.01
C ARG A 31 4.68 -7.72 10.22
N LEU A 32 5.98 -7.88 10.01
CA LEU A 32 6.95 -8.10 11.08
C LEU A 32 6.97 -6.90 12.05
N LEU A 33 6.98 -5.68 11.52
CA LEU A 33 6.91 -4.48 12.35
C LEU A 33 5.62 -4.42 13.16
N ALA A 34 4.46 -4.63 12.56
CA ALA A 34 3.17 -4.64 13.26
C ALA A 34 3.18 -5.66 14.41
N HIS A 35 3.79 -6.83 14.19
CA HIS A 35 3.96 -7.86 15.21
C HIS A 35 4.95 -7.47 16.31
N VAL A 36 6.11 -6.91 15.99
CA VAL A 36 7.11 -6.53 17.00
C VAL A 36 6.65 -5.33 17.83
N THR A 37 6.03 -4.34 17.17
CA THR A 37 5.57 -3.10 17.83
C THR A 37 4.22 -3.22 18.52
N GLN A 38 3.47 -4.28 18.24
CA GLN A 38 2.08 -4.45 18.68
C GLN A 38 1.18 -3.25 18.34
N CYS A 39 1.49 -2.53 17.25
CA CYS A 39 0.72 -1.37 16.82
C CYS A 39 -0.68 -1.80 16.33
N GLN A 40 -1.71 -1.57 17.16
CA GLN A 40 -3.07 -2.02 16.91
C GLN A 40 -3.62 -1.54 15.55
N GLY A 41 -3.42 -0.26 15.21
CA GLY A 41 -3.87 0.28 13.92
C GLY A 41 -3.23 -0.40 12.71
N MET A 42 -1.95 -0.78 12.79
CA MET A 42 -1.29 -1.56 11.74
C MET A 42 -1.79 -3.00 11.68
N ILE A 43 -1.97 -3.63 12.84
CA ILE A 43 -2.50 -5.00 12.94
C ILE A 43 -3.89 -5.07 12.31
N ASP A 44 -4.77 -4.12 12.65
CA ASP A 44 -6.14 -4.09 12.15
C ASP A 44 -6.19 -3.79 10.65
N ALA A 45 -5.33 -2.87 10.16
CA ALA A 45 -5.19 -2.64 8.73
C ALA A 45 -4.71 -3.88 7.97
N PHE A 46 -3.82 -4.70 8.54
CA PHE A 46 -3.41 -5.97 7.94
C PHE A 46 -4.49 -7.05 8.00
N LYS A 47 -5.24 -7.14 9.11
CA LYS A 47 -6.34 -8.09 9.28
C LYS A 47 -7.51 -7.80 8.35
N ALA A 48 -7.77 -6.53 8.07
CA ALA A 48 -8.83 -6.11 7.17
C ALA A 48 -8.58 -6.50 5.71
N GLY A 49 -7.34 -6.86 5.34
CA GLY A 49 -7.01 -7.33 3.99
C GLY A 49 -6.72 -6.21 2.99
N GLY A 50 -6.57 -6.57 1.72
CA GLY A 50 -6.37 -5.62 0.63
C GLY A 50 -5.12 -4.75 0.71
N ASP A 51 -5.23 -3.56 0.14
CA ASP A 51 -4.12 -2.63 0.04
C ASP A 51 -3.88 -1.89 1.36
N PHE A 52 -2.89 -2.36 2.12
CA PHE A 52 -2.49 -1.80 3.42
C PHE A 52 -2.29 -0.28 3.40
N HIS A 53 -1.61 0.26 2.39
CA HIS A 53 -1.32 1.70 2.31
C HIS A 53 -2.57 2.54 2.03
N SER A 54 -3.54 2.00 1.30
CA SER A 54 -4.85 2.63 1.08
C SER A 54 -5.62 2.75 2.39
N ARG A 55 -5.58 1.71 3.23
CA ARG A 55 -6.18 1.74 4.58
C ARG A 55 -5.52 2.75 5.49
N THR A 56 -4.19 2.82 5.46
CA THR A 56 -3.46 3.86 6.20
C THR A 56 -3.83 5.25 5.69
N ALA A 57 -3.89 5.47 4.37
CA ALA A 57 -4.28 6.78 3.80
C ALA A 57 -5.70 7.19 4.22
N MET A 58 -6.64 6.25 4.25
CA MET A 58 -8.01 6.49 4.72
C MET A 58 -8.04 6.96 6.18
N GLY A 59 -7.15 6.44 7.05
CA GLY A 59 -7.03 6.91 8.43
C GLY A 59 -6.25 8.23 8.60
N MET A 60 -5.52 8.67 7.58
CA MET A 60 -4.72 9.90 7.60
C MET A 60 -5.48 11.12 7.05
N TYR A 61 -6.38 10.89 6.10
CA TYR A 61 -7.03 11.95 5.34
C TYR A 61 -8.55 11.81 5.38
N GLU A 62 -9.21 12.76 6.03
CA GLU A 62 -10.67 12.78 6.19
C GLU A 62 -11.42 12.75 4.85
N TYR A 63 -10.93 13.47 3.83
CA TYR A 63 -11.58 13.48 2.52
C TYR A 63 -11.44 12.14 1.78
N VAL A 64 -10.38 11.38 2.05
CA VAL A 64 -10.21 10.02 1.51
C VAL A 64 -11.19 9.07 2.20
N HIS A 65 -11.35 9.19 3.52
CA HIS A 65 -12.36 8.44 4.29
C HIS A 65 -13.77 8.67 3.72
N LYS A 66 -14.15 9.94 3.55
CA LYS A 66 -15.47 10.30 3.01
C LYS A 66 -15.71 9.78 1.60
N ALA A 67 -14.70 9.77 0.73
CA ALA A 67 -14.84 9.22 -0.63
C ALA A 67 -15.08 7.70 -0.62
N VAL A 68 -14.48 6.98 0.33
CA VAL A 68 -14.76 5.54 0.53
C VAL A 68 -16.18 5.34 1.07
N GLU A 69 -16.60 6.11 2.08
CA GLU A 69 -17.95 6.01 2.66
C GLU A 69 -19.06 6.35 1.66
N ALA A 70 -18.83 7.34 0.81
CA ALA A 70 -19.76 7.72 -0.26
C ALA A 70 -19.85 6.67 -1.39
N GLY A 71 -18.90 5.73 -1.43
CA GLY A 71 -18.80 4.75 -2.51
C GLY A 71 -18.21 5.31 -3.81
N ASP A 72 -17.60 6.49 -3.76
CA ASP A 72 -16.93 7.12 -4.92
C ASP A 72 -15.65 6.39 -5.32
N VAL A 73 -15.02 5.71 -4.34
CA VAL A 73 -13.85 4.85 -4.55
C VAL A 73 -13.94 3.56 -3.76
N LEU A 74 -13.29 2.51 -4.24
CA LEU A 74 -13.22 1.20 -3.57
C LEU A 74 -11.85 0.96 -2.94
N LEU A 75 -11.83 0.39 -1.74
CA LEU A 75 -10.58 -0.08 -1.11
C LEU A 75 -10.02 -1.33 -1.82
N GLU A 76 -10.92 -2.20 -2.26
CA GLU A 76 -10.62 -3.49 -2.86
C GLU A 76 -11.62 -3.81 -3.96
N TRP A 77 -11.17 -4.55 -4.97
CA TRP A 77 -12.02 -5.07 -6.02
C TRP A 77 -11.52 -6.42 -6.48
N ASP A 78 -12.44 -7.35 -6.64
CA ASP A 78 -12.18 -8.66 -7.23
C ASP A 78 -12.10 -8.51 -8.76
N SER A 79 -10.87 -8.54 -9.29
CA SER A 79 -10.61 -8.37 -10.72
C SER A 79 -11.20 -9.50 -11.58
N THR A 80 -11.56 -10.65 -10.99
CA THR A 80 -12.26 -11.71 -11.71
C THR A 80 -13.67 -11.29 -12.14
N LYS A 81 -14.24 -10.26 -11.49
CA LYS A 81 -15.54 -9.66 -11.82
C LYS A 81 -15.46 -8.60 -12.92
N GLY A 82 -14.30 -8.45 -13.56
CA GLY A 82 -14.07 -7.46 -14.60
C GLY A 82 -13.59 -6.11 -14.05
N LYS A 83 -13.87 -5.03 -14.78
CA LYS A 83 -13.45 -3.67 -14.39
C LYS A 83 -14.27 -3.19 -13.18
N PRO A 84 -13.64 -2.48 -12.23
CA PRO A 84 -14.36 -1.97 -11.07
C PRO A 84 -15.39 -0.91 -11.49
N PRO A 85 -16.55 -0.82 -10.82
CA PRO A 85 -17.61 0.13 -11.16
C PRO A 85 -17.22 1.58 -10.86
N VAL A 86 -16.31 1.77 -9.90
CA VAL A 86 -15.69 3.05 -9.55
C VAL A 86 -14.19 2.85 -9.34
N PRO A 87 -13.35 3.90 -9.39
CA PRO A 87 -11.91 3.76 -9.20
C PRO A 87 -11.53 3.11 -7.87
N LEU A 88 -10.40 2.42 -7.82
CA LEU A 88 -9.83 2.00 -6.55
C LEU A 88 -9.14 3.19 -5.87
N LEU A 89 -9.15 3.25 -4.54
CA LEU A 89 -8.47 4.30 -3.75
C LEU A 89 -7.00 4.41 -4.16
N LYS A 90 -6.32 3.27 -4.36
CA LYS A 90 -4.91 3.24 -4.77
C LYS A 90 -4.63 3.96 -6.10
N ASP A 91 -5.64 4.10 -6.94
CA ASP A 91 -5.56 4.72 -8.26
C ASP A 91 -6.03 6.18 -8.21
N ALA A 92 -7.16 6.46 -7.55
CA ALA A 92 -7.72 7.81 -7.42
C ALA A 92 -6.94 8.71 -6.45
N PHE A 93 -6.40 8.14 -5.37
CA PHE A 93 -5.66 8.82 -4.30
C PHE A 93 -4.22 8.28 -4.23
N ALA A 94 -3.56 8.19 -5.39
CA ALA A 94 -2.24 7.59 -5.52
C ALA A 94 -1.17 8.35 -4.71
N ASN A 95 -1.32 9.67 -4.56
CA ASN A 95 -0.37 10.52 -3.81
C ASN A 95 -0.52 10.30 -2.30
N GLU A 96 -1.75 10.27 -1.80
CA GLU A 96 -2.11 10.02 -0.41
C GLU A 96 -1.67 8.61 0.00
N ARG A 97 -1.90 7.62 -0.87
CA ARG A 97 -1.38 6.26 -0.68
C ARG A 97 0.14 6.23 -0.64
N LYS A 98 0.82 6.99 -1.51
CA LYS A 98 2.28 7.09 -1.53
C LYS A 98 2.80 7.74 -0.24
N HIS A 99 2.14 8.77 0.26
CA HIS A 99 2.44 9.41 1.54
C HIS A 99 2.28 8.44 2.70
N ALA A 100 1.16 7.72 2.76
CA ALA A 100 0.94 6.67 3.74
C ALA A 100 2.02 5.58 3.69
N LYS A 101 2.45 5.17 2.49
CA LYS A 101 3.59 4.26 2.31
C LYS A 101 4.88 4.83 2.93
N ILE A 102 5.25 6.06 2.62
CA ILE A 102 6.46 6.70 3.16
C ILE A 102 6.39 6.80 4.68
N LEU A 103 5.23 7.17 5.23
CA LEU A 103 5.00 7.27 6.65
C LEU A 103 5.18 5.92 7.36
N ASN A 104 4.55 4.86 6.85
CA ASN A 104 4.62 3.52 7.43
C ASN A 104 6.08 3.01 7.52
N PHE A 105 6.88 3.22 6.47
CA PHE A 105 8.30 2.86 6.50
C PHE A 105 9.14 3.82 7.36
N SER A 106 8.79 5.11 7.42
CA SER A 106 9.51 6.08 8.27
C SER A 106 9.35 5.78 9.77
N ILE A 107 8.14 5.41 10.18
CA ILE A 107 7.84 4.96 11.56
C ILE A 107 8.55 3.63 11.83
N ALA A 108 8.50 2.69 10.88
CA ALA A 108 9.16 1.39 10.98
C ALA A 108 10.65 1.46 11.31
N TYR A 109 11.35 2.39 10.66
CA TYR A 109 12.80 2.50 10.75
C TYR A 109 13.26 3.62 11.69
N GLY A 110 12.41 4.03 12.64
CA GLY A 110 12.83 4.83 13.78
C GLY A 110 13.14 6.29 13.47
N LYS A 111 12.51 6.91 12.46
CA LYS A 111 12.54 8.39 12.40
C LYS A 111 11.90 8.95 13.67
N THR A 112 12.63 9.84 14.36
CA THR A 112 12.14 10.50 15.56
C THR A 112 10.86 11.30 15.27
N PRO A 113 10.00 11.56 16.27
CA PRO A 113 8.80 12.39 16.11
C PRO A 113 9.07 13.73 15.40
N PHE A 114 10.26 14.33 15.59
CA PHE A 114 10.72 15.53 14.91
C PHE A 114 10.96 15.35 13.40
N GLY A 115 11.55 14.21 13.00
CA GLY A 115 11.71 13.85 11.59
C GLY A 115 10.39 13.51 10.88
N LEU A 116 9.39 13.08 11.65
CA LEU A 116 8.02 12.82 11.18
C LEU A 116 7.26 14.13 10.91
N ALA A 117 7.34 15.08 11.84
CA ALA A 117 6.70 16.39 11.73
C ALA A 117 7.17 17.15 10.49
N LYS A 118 8.45 17.05 10.11
CA LYS A 118 8.98 17.70 8.89
C LYS A 118 8.49 17.07 7.58
N VAL A 119 8.12 15.79 7.59
CA VAL A 119 7.54 15.08 6.43
C VAL A 119 6.07 15.40 6.30
N THR A 120 5.35 15.57 7.42
CA THR A 120 3.94 15.95 7.41
C THR A 120 3.73 17.46 7.22
N SER A 121 4.56 18.33 7.80
CA SER A 121 4.37 19.79 7.74
C SER A 121 4.69 20.43 6.39
N ASN A 122 5.58 19.84 5.58
CA ASN A 122 5.96 20.38 4.28
C ASN A 122 5.10 19.88 3.09
N GLY A 123 4.07 19.07 3.35
CA GLY A 123 3.24 18.50 2.28
C GLY A 123 1.79 18.16 2.62
N PHE A 124 1.31 18.49 3.83
CA PHE A 124 -0.02 18.06 4.29
C PHE A 124 -0.92 19.19 4.81
N ILE A 125 -0.47 20.44 4.72
CA ILE A 125 -1.30 21.62 5.02
C ILE A 125 -1.13 22.65 3.91
N HIS A 126 -1.95 22.49 2.88
CA HIS A 126 -2.60 23.59 2.17
C HIS A 126 -3.94 23.09 1.63
#